data_AF-A4X3S5-F1
#
_entry.id   AF-A4X3S5-F1
#
_cell.length_a   1.000
_cell.length_b   1.000
_cell.length_c   1.000
_cell.angle_alpha   90.00
_cell.angle_beta   90.00
_cell.angle_gamma   90.00
#
_symmetry.space_group_name_H-M   'P 1'
#
loop_
_entity.id
_entity.type
_entity.pdbx_description
1 polymer ?
#
loop_
_entity_poly.entity_id
_entity_poly.type
_entity_poly.pdbx_seq_one_letter_code
_entity_poly.pdbx_strand_id
1 'polypeptide(L)'
;MGQRRRGLQPGAHTLCWTEESVVIQRVDHHDSEAGSARPSPSGERFRRVVERDVEIAQLSQALDDISDGAIVHHGYTDYIRDYEVIAYVTADPRTAIPPVHLRYLFKYCIAAEVQTTVSPDAWCCLLDERLIDREIGPDLNGFVWAVRWQPLYPGAEVVADSERARSWADQVGIPFHEVRFEMNAHAITLIFADLDVAEVREGYVPFTVTEDD
;
A
#
# COMPACT_ATOMS: atom_id res chain seq x y z
N MET A 1 -42.92 2.13 39.51
CA MET A 1 -41.79 1.43 40.15
C MET A 1 -41.32 0.35 39.18
N GLY A 2 -40.10 0.26 38.65
CA GLY A 2 -38.85 0.98 38.86
C GLY A 2 -37.68 0.07 38.41
N GLN A 3 -36.77 0.61 37.57
CA GLN A 3 -35.35 0.24 37.33
C GLN A 3 -35.01 -1.13 36.67
N ARG A 4 -34.38 -1.21 35.48
CA ARG A 4 -32.98 -0.93 35.05
C ARG A 4 -31.89 -1.86 35.65
N ARG A 5 -31.18 -2.62 34.79
CA ARG A 5 -29.71 -2.55 34.43
C ARG A 5 -29.28 -3.81 33.64
N ARG A 6 -28.67 -3.65 32.45
CA ARG A 6 -27.24 -3.86 32.07
C ARG A 6 -26.71 -5.25 32.44
N GLY A 7 -26.12 -6.09 31.60
CA GLY A 7 -25.34 -5.92 30.36
C GLY A 7 -24.07 -6.78 30.51
N LEU A 8 -23.52 -7.39 29.45
CA LEU A 8 -22.11 -7.82 29.38
C LEU A 8 -21.75 -8.18 27.93
N GLN A 9 -20.82 -7.43 27.33
CA GLN A 9 -20.09 -7.77 26.11
C GLN A 9 -18.80 -8.53 26.47
N PRO A 10 -18.27 -9.42 25.63
CA PRO A 10 -16.94 -10.00 25.82
C PRO A 10 -15.84 -9.20 25.09
N GLY A 11 -14.87 -8.74 25.89
CA GLY A 11 -13.42 -8.89 25.68
C GLY A 11 -12.78 -8.38 24.39
N ALA A 12 -12.39 -7.11 24.37
CA ALA A 12 -11.30 -6.62 23.52
C ALA A 12 -9.96 -6.91 24.20
N HIS A 13 -9.09 -7.67 23.55
CA HIS A 13 -7.71 -7.87 23.98
C HIS A 13 -6.81 -6.82 23.31
N THR A 14 -6.33 -5.91 24.14
CA THR A 14 -5.30 -4.90 23.86
C THR A 14 -3.94 -5.57 23.69
N LEU A 15 -3.19 -5.23 22.64
CA LEU A 15 -1.74 -5.35 22.61
C LEU A 15 -1.15 -4.01 22.19
N CYS A 16 -0.41 -3.42 23.12
CA CYS A 16 0.30 -2.15 23.04
C CYS A 16 1.77 -2.48 22.80
N TRP A 17 2.40 -1.87 21.81
CA TRP A 17 3.86 -1.87 21.67
C TRP A 17 4.35 -0.43 21.52
N THR A 18 5.32 -0.10 22.37
CA THR A 18 5.91 1.22 22.57
C THR A 18 7.13 1.40 21.69
N GLU A 19 7.23 2.55 21.02
CA GLU A 19 8.44 3.04 20.35
C GLU A 19 9.38 3.74 21.32
N GLU A 20 10.69 3.59 21.15
CA GLU A 20 11.66 4.59 21.61
C GLU A 20 12.96 4.61 20.78
N SER A 21 13.30 5.82 20.32
CA SER A 21 14.64 6.43 20.16
C SER A 21 15.44 6.27 18.86
N VAL A 22 15.57 7.39 18.13
CA VAL A 22 16.77 7.71 17.30
C VAL A 22 17.32 9.09 17.67
N VAL A 23 18.63 9.13 17.86
CA VAL A 23 19.47 10.28 18.24
C VAL A 23 19.87 11.08 17.00
N ILE A 24 19.62 12.41 17.01
CA ILE A 24 20.13 13.34 15.99
C ILE A 24 21.50 13.88 16.45
N GLN A 25 22.55 13.68 15.64
CA GLN A 25 23.82 14.40 15.79
C GLN A 25 23.90 15.58 14.80
N ARG A 26 24.21 16.75 15.38
CA ARG A 26 24.58 18.02 14.72
C ARG A 26 25.99 17.94 14.12
N VAL A 27 26.20 18.55 12.96
CA VAL A 27 27.52 19.06 12.56
C VAL A 27 27.34 20.46 11.97
N ASP A 28 28.00 21.44 12.56
CA ASP A 28 28.12 22.81 12.08
C ASP A 28 29.34 22.96 11.15
N HIS A 29 29.21 23.68 10.02
CA HIS A 29 30.27 24.60 9.57
C HIS A 29 29.80 25.73 8.64
N HIS A 30 30.55 26.83 8.75
CA HIS A 30 30.33 28.22 8.32
C HIS A 30 30.42 28.50 6.81
N ASP A 31 29.56 29.45 6.39
CA ASP A 31 29.69 30.61 5.49
C ASP A 31 30.37 30.60 4.09
N SER A 32 29.54 31.06 3.15
CA SER A 32 29.70 32.16 2.15
C SER A 32 30.70 32.04 0.99
N GLU A 33 30.18 32.06 -0.26
CA GLU A 33 30.22 33.24 -1.15
C GLU A 33 29.41 33.02 -2.44
N ALA A 34 28.85 34.12 -2.96
CA ALA A 34 27.98 34.16 -4.14
C ALA A 34 28.80 34.18 -5.45
N GLY A 35 28.51 33.23 -6.33
CA GLY A 35 28.94 33.25 -7.73
C GLY A 35 28.00 32.39 -8.55
N SER A 36 27.36 32.99 -9.57
CA SER A 36 26.50 32.30 -10.53
C SER A 36 27.34 31.33 -11.37
N ALA A 37 27.62 30.16 -10.80
CA ALA A 37 28.29 29.04 -11.46
C ALA A 37 27.23 28.05 -11.95
N ARG A 38 27.44 27.48 -13.14
CA ARG A 38 26.77 26.23 -13.48
C ARG A 38 27.05 25.23 -12.35
N PRO A 39 26.04 24.51 -11.85
CA PRO A 39 26.22 23.64 -10.71
C PRO A 39 27.32 22.62 -11.02
N SER A 40 28.23 22.44 -10.07
CA SER A 40 29.30 21.45 -10.16
C SER A 40 28.68 20.05 -10.22
N PRO A 41 29.28 19.09 -10.97
CA PRO A 41 28.74 17.74 -11.11
C PRO A 41 28.62 17.00 -9.77
N SER A 42 29.41 17.38 -8.77
CA SER A 42 29.27 16.90 -7.38
C SER A 42 28.02 17.45 -6.69
N GLY A 43 27.67 18.72 -6.92
CA GLY A 43 26.48 19.38 -6.36
C GLY A 43 25.18 18.88 -6.99
N GLU A 44 25.15 18.67 -8.31
CA GLU A 44 24.00 18.05 -9.00
C GLU A 44 23.78 16.60 -8.54
N ARG A 45 24.86 15.84 -8.38
CA ARG A 45 24.77 14.47 -7.87
C ARG A 45 24.24 14.43 -6.44
N PHE A 46 24.75 15.29 -5.56
CA PHE A 46 24.29 15.37 -4.17
C PHE A 46 22.80 15.76 -4.09
N ARG A 47 22.38 16.77 -4.87
CA ARG A 47 20.99 17.19 -4.94
C ARG A 47 20.07 16.07 -5.41
N ARG A 48 20.46 15.33 -6.46
CA ARG A 48 19.69 14.19 -6.98
C ARG A 48 19.57 13.06 -5.95
N VAL A 49 20.61 12.82 -5.14
CA VAL A 49 20.57 11.84 -4.05
C VAL A 49 19.57 12.29 -2.98
N VAL A 50 19.63 13.54 -2.53
CA VAL A 50 18.71 14.07 -1.52
C VAL A 50 17.25 14.09 -2.00
N GLU A 51 17.01 14.50 -3.25
CA GLU A 51 15.67 14.48 -3.85
C GLU A 51 15.09 13.05 -3.89
N ARG A 52 15.92 12.06 -4.24
CA ARG A 52 15.53 10.65 -4.24
C ARG A 52 15.23 10.14 -2.82
N ASP A 53 16.05 10.49 -1.83
CA ASP A 53 15.83 10.06 -0.44
C ASP A 53 14.52 10.63 0.13
N VAL A 54 14.18 11.87 -0.23
CA VAL A 54 12.89 12.50 0.13
C VAL A 54 11.72 11.77 -0.55
N GLU A 55 11.86 11.45 -1.83
CA GLU A 55 10.82 10.73 -2.58
C GLU A 55 10.57 9.32 -2.00
N ILE A 56 11.64 8.57 -1.68
CA ILE A 56 11.52 7.27 -1.03
C ILE A 56 10.85 7.38 0.34
N ALA A 57 11.21 8.39 1.15
CA ALA A 57 10.57 8.61 2.45
C ALA A 57 9.07 8.94 2.33
N GLN A 58 8.68 9.71 1.32
CA GLN A 58 7.26 10.00 1.03
C GLN A 58 6.49 8.75 0.60
N LEU A 59 7.11 7.91 -0.26
CA LEU A 59 6.54 6.64 -0.67
C LEU A 59 6.35 5.70 0.53
N SER A 60 7.38 5.55 1.37
CA SER A 60 7.32 4.75 2.59
C SER A 60 6.19 5.21 3.51
N GLN A 61 6.11 6.52 3.79
CA GLN A 61 5.03 7.07 4.62
C GLN A 61 3.64 6.79 4.04
N ALA A 62 3.46 6.96 2.72
CA ALA A 62 2.18 6.69 2.08
C ALA A 62 1.75 5.22 2.19
N LEU A 63 2.71 4.28 2.16
CA LEU A 63 2.46 2.85 2.37
C LEU A 63 2.20 2.54 3.85
N ASP A 64 2.93 3.16 4.76
CA ASP A 64 2.76 2.99 6.20
C ASP A 64 1.35 3.40 6.64
N ASP A 65 0.80 4.48 6.06
CA ASP A 65 -0.54 5.02 6.36
C ASP A 65 -1.69 4.02 6.10
N ILE A 66 -1.47 2.96 5.33
CA ILE A 66 -2.47 1.90 5.04
C ILE A 66 -2.16 0.55 5.68
N SER A 67 -1.11 0.45 6.50
CA SER A 67 -0.67 -0.81 7.12
C SER A 67 -1.74 -1.49 7.97
N ASP A 68 -2.61 -0.72 8.64
CA ASP A 68 -3.75 -1.25 9.41
C ASP A 68 -5.03 -1.44 8.56
N GLY A 69 -4.92 -1.28 7.24
CA GLY A 69 -6.00 -1.36 6.29
C GLY A 69 -6.18 -2.73 5.64
N ALA A 70 -7.09 -2.77 4.67
CA ALA A 70 -7.36 -3.94 3.86
C ALA A 70 -7.38 -3.57 2.37
N ILE A 71 -6.76 -4.40 1.53
CA ILE A 71 -6.87 -4.25 0.08
C ILE A 71 -8.18 -4.90 -0.39
N VAL A 72 -9.00 -4.13 -1.12
CA VAL A 72 -10.29 -4.57 -1.64
C VAL A 72 -10.29 -4.74 -3.16
N HIS A 73 -9.36 -4.10 -3.85
CA HIS A 73 -9.17 -4.23 -5.29
C HIS A 73 -7.72 -3.90 -5.66
N HIS A 74 -7.22 -4.54 -6.71
CA HIS A 74 -6.01 -4.12 -7.38
C HIS A 74 -6.04 -4.57 -8.85
N GLY A 75 -5.40 -3.82 -9.73
CA GLY A 75 -5.35 -4.13 -11.16
C GLY A 75 -4.81 -2.97 -12.00
N TYR A 76 -4.54 -3.25 -13.27
CA TYR A 76 -4.32 -2.18 -14.23
C TYR A 76 -5.61 -1.39 -14.44
N THR A 77 -5.48 -0.08 -14.65
CA THR A 77 -6.59 0.78 -15.05
C THR A 77 -7.18 0.33 -16.38
N ASP A 78 -8.38 0.81 -16.69
CA ASP A 78 -9.06 0.57 -17.97
C ASP A 78 -8.25 1.04 -19.20
N TYR A 79 -7.44 2.08 -19.05
CA TYR A 79 -6.48 2.54 -20.07
C TYR A 79 -5.11 1.82 -20.02
N ILE A 80 -5.00 0.71 -19.28
CA ILE A 80 -3.95 -0.32 -19.32
C ILE A 80 -2.50 0.13 -19.06
N ARG A 81 -2.27 1.31 -18.51
CA ARG A 81 -0.91 1.84 -18.26
C ARG A 81 -0.56 1.92 -16.78
N ASP A 82 -1.50 2.40 -15.98
CA ASP A 82 -1.28 2.65 -14.56
C ASP A 82 -1.88 1.49 -13.76
N TYR A 83 -1.32 1.23 -12.60
CA TYR A 83 -1.82 0.17 -11.72
C TYR A 83 -2.48 0.82 -10.51
N GLU A 84 -3.66 0.36 -10.13
CA GLU A 84 -4.35 0.85 -8.95
C GLU A 84 -4.44 -0.22 -7.87
N VAL A 85 -4.32 0.23 -6.63
CA VAL A 85 -4.64 -0.53 -5.43
C VAL A 85 -5.67 0.28 -4.66
N ILE A 86 -6.79 -0.34 -4.30
CA ILE A 86 -7.82 0.28 -3.47
C ILE A 86 -7.73 -0.30 -2.07
N ALA A 87 -7.41 0.56 -1.11
CA ALA A 87 -7.34 0.24 0.30
C ALA A 87 -8.61 0.72 1.01
N TYR A 88 -9.22 -0.14 1.81
CA TYR A 88 -10.22 0.19 2.80
C TYR A 88 -9.52 0.45 4.13
N VAL A 89 -9.60 1.68 4.62
CA VAL A 89 -8.90 2.12 5.84
C VAL A 89 -9.91 2.46 6.92
N THR A 90 -9.72 1.89 8.09
CA THR A 90 -10.52 2.18 9.28
C THR A 90 -9.65 2.90 10.31
N ALA A 91 -10.16 4.00 10.86
CA ALA A 91 -9.56 4.58 12.07
C ALA A 91 -9.89 3.73 13.30
N ASP A 92 -9.19 4.00 14.42
CA ASP A 92 -9.54 3.41 15.72
C ASP A 92 -11.05 3.62 15.97
N PRO A 93 -11.84 2.54 16.24
CA PRO A 93 -13.28 2.61 16.45
C PRO A 93 -13.72 3.63 17.51
N ARG A 94 -12.83 4.02 18.42
CA ARG A 94 -13.07 5.01 19.50
C ARG A 94 -13.04 6.45 19.00
N THR A 95 -12.47 6.72 17.83
CA THR A 95 -12.30 8.07 17.28
C THR A 95 -13.53 8.58 16.52
N ALA A 96 -14.51 7.69 16.24
CA ALA A 96 -15.70 7.98 15.43
C ALA A 96 -15.41 8.54 14.02
N ILE A 97 -14.17 8.39 13.53
CA ILE A 97 -13.80 8.72 12.16
C ILE A 97 -14.35 7.60 11.26
N PRO A 98 -15.16 7.93 10.24
CA PRO A 98 -15.71 6.93 9.34
C PRO A 98 -14.60 6.29 8.51
N PRO A 99 -14.76 5.02 8.11
CA PRO A 99 -13.83 4.38 7.20
C PRO A 99 -13.88 5.04 5.82
N VAL A 100 -12.75 5.00 5.12
CA VAL A 100 -12.59 5.56 3.77
C VAL A 100 -11.99 4.54 2.82
N HIS A 101 -12.24 4.73 1.53
CA HIS A 101 -11.54 4.00 0.48
C HIS A 101 -10.51 4.93 -0.16
N LEU A 102 -9.24 4.53 -0.14
CA LEU A 102 -8.14 5.24 -0.78
C LEU A 102 -7.70 4.48 -2.03
N ARG A 103 -7.53 5.21 -3.12
CA ARG A 103 -6.94 4.72 -4.37
C ARG A 103 -5.48 5.17 -4.42
N TYR A 104 -4.61 4.17 -4.47
CA TYR A 104 -3.18 4.30 -4.73
C TYR A 104 -2.97 4.01 -6.22
N LEU A 105 -2.74 5.06 -6.99
CA LEU A 105 -2.52 4.99 -8.43
C LEU A 105 -1.02 5.06 -8.73
N PHE A 106 -0.44 3.92 -9.05
CA PHE A 106 0.94 3.74 -9.47
C PHE A 106 1.05 4.06 -10.97
N LYS A 107 1.49 5.28 -11.29
CA LYS A 107 1.60 5.77 -12.66
C LYS A 107 2.81 5.20 -13.37
N TYR A 108 2.63 5.00 -14.68
CA TYR A 108 3.66 4.42 -15.55
C TYR A 108 4.13 3.06 -15.00
N CYS A 109 3.18 2.24 -14.55
CA CYS A 109 3.48 0.94 -13.95
C CYS A 109 3.89 -0.05 -15.04
N ILE A 110 5.16 -0.42 -15.04
CA ILE A 110 5.77 -1.26 -16.07
C ILE A 110 5.78 -2.75 -15.70
N ALA A 111 5.62 -3.06 -14.42
CA ALA A 111 5.58 -4.44 -13.93
C ALA A 111 4.61 -4.52 -12.74
N ALA A 112 3.69 -5.48 -12.81
CA ALA A 112 2.84 -5.88 -11.71
C ALA A 112 2.85 -7.40 -11.60
N GLU A 113 3.52 -7.90 -10.57
CA GLU A 113 3.66 -9.33 -10.29
C GLU A 113 2.80 -9.70 -9.09
N VAL A 114 1.90 -10.65 -9.27
CA VAL A 114 1.01 -11.13 -8.22
C VAL A 114 1.27 -12.60 -7.98
N GLN A 115 1.56 -12.96 -6.74
CA GLN A 115 1.78 -14.34 -6.31
C GLN A 115 0.87 -14.67 -5.14
N THR A 116 0.47 -15.93 -5.02
CA THR A 116 -0.22 -16.39 -3.81
C THR A 116 0.79 -16.62 -2.68
N THR A 117 0.44 -16.19 -1.47
CA THR A 117 1.20 -16.47 -0.24
C THR A 117 0.69 -17.73 0.47
N VAL A 118 -0.42 -18.32 -0.01
CA VAL A 118 -1.00 -19.54 0.53
C VAL A 118 -0.17 -20.75 0.07
N SER A 119 0.17 -21.63 1.01
CA SER A 119 0.92 -22.86 0.68
C SER A 119 0.11 -23.82 -0.19
N PRO A 120 0.76 -24.69 -1.00
CA PRO A 120 0.05 -25.68 -1.80
C PRO A 120 -0.90 -26.58 -1.00
N ASP A 121 -0.49 -26.99 0.21
CA ASP A 121 -1.30 -27.84 1.09
C ASP A 121 -2.57 -27.10 1.58
N ALA A 122 -2.43 -25.82 1.93
CA ALA A 122 -3.57 -25.00 2.32
C ALA A 122 -4.49 -24.73 1.12
N TRP A 123 -3.92 -24.50 -0.07
CA TRP A 123 -4.66 -24.29 -1.31
C TRP A 123 -5.66 -25.40 -1.60
N CYS A 124 -5.31 -26.67 -1.38
CA CYS A 124 -6.23 -27.80 -1.55
C CYS A 124 -7.55 -27.62 -0.78
N CYS A 125 -7.52 -26.99 0.39
CA CYS A 125 -8.69 -26.71 1.23
C CYS A 125 -9.44 -25.43 0.81
N LEU A 126 -8.84 -24.58 -0.03
CA LEU A 126 -9.41 -23.31 -0.48
C LEU A 126 -10.07 -23.37 -1.87
N LEU A 127 -10.05 -24.55 -2.51
CA LEU A 127 -10.63 -24.78 -3.84
C LEU A 127 -12.16 -25.03 -3.80
N ASP A 128 -12.77 -25.11 -2.62
CA ASP A 128 -14.21 -25.26 -2.52
C ASP A 128 -14.89 -23.96 -2.97
N GLU A 129 -15.56 -23.99 -4.14
CA GLU A 129 -16.27 -22.86 -4.73
C GLU A 129 -17.25 -22.19 -3.75
N ARG A 130 -17.80 -22.93 -2.78
CA ARG A 130 -18.70 -22.36 -1.78
C ARG A 130 -18.03 -21.33 -0.87
N LEU A 131 -16.69 -21.29 -0.83
CA LEU A 131 -15.93 -20.28 -0.09
C LEU A 131 -16.01 -18.87 -0.72
N ILE A 132 -16.48 -18.75 -1.97
CA ILE A 132 -16.76 -17.45 -2.61
C ILE A 132 -18.19 -16.94 -2.33
N ASP A 133 -19.04 -17.78 -1.72
CA ASP A 133 -20.40 -17.44 -1.32
C ASP A 133 -20.41 -16.81 0.08
N ARG A 134 -21.09 -15.67 0.22
CA ARG A 134 -21.12 -14.89 1.46
C ARG A 134 -22.02 -15.49 2.53
N GLU A 135 -23.05 -16.23 2.13
CA GLU A 135 -24.02 -16.85 3.05
C GLU A 135 -23.51 -18.22 3.52
N ILE A 136 -22.87 -18.99 2.64
CA ILE A 136 -22.43 -20.37 2.92
C ILE A 136 -20.99 -20.41 3.42
N GLY A 137 -20.09 -19.62 2.84
CA GLY A 137 -18.65 -19.64 3.13
C GLY A 137 -18.28 -19.55 4.61
N PRO A 138 -18.90 -18.66 5.42
CA PRO A 138 -18.58 -18.53 6.84
C PRO A 138 -18.77 -19.81 7.69
N ASP A 139 -19.62 -20.74 7.25
CA ASP A 139 -19.87 -22.00 7.96
C ASP A 139 -18.92 -23.13 7.53
N LEU A 140 -18.00 -22.87 6.59
CA LEU A 140 -17.02 -23.83 6.09
C LEU A 140 -15.65 -23.63 6.76
N ASN A 141 -14.88 -24.71 6.86
CA ASN A 141 -13.49 -24.63 7.27
C ASN A 141 -12.65 -24.13 6.09
N GLY A 142 -12.01 -22.97 6.23
CA GLY A 142 -11.10 -22.44 5.22
C GLY A 142 -11.02 -20.91 5.22
N PHE A 143 -10.29 -20.39 4.23
CA PHE A 143 -10.26 -18.97 3.91
C PHE A 143 -11.52 -18.62 3.10
N VAL A 144 -12.38 -17.79 3.67
CA VAL A 144 -13.62 -17.37 3.00
C VAL A 144 -13.32 -16.23 2.05
N TRP A 145 -13.19 -16.51 0.75
CA TRP A 145 -12.95 -15.51 -0.30
C TRP A 145 -14.08 -14.47 -0.40
N ALA A 146 -15.31 -14.86 -0.01
CA ALA A 146 -16.50 -14.02 -0.06
C ALA A 146 -16.43 -12.75 0.78
N VAL A 147 -15.45 -12.62 1.69
CA VAL A 147 -15.20 -11.41 2.45
C VAL A 147 -14.77 -10.24 1.55
N ARG A 148 -14.19 -10.52 0.37
CA ARG A 148 -13.82 -9.51 -0.65
C ARG A 148 -12.85 -8.43 -0.16
N TRP A 149 -12.02 -8.76 0.82
CA TRP A 149 -10.92 -7.92 1.28
C TRP A 149 -9.77 -8.79 1.78
N GLN A 150 -8.56 -8.26 1.72
CA GLN A 150 -7.36 -8.90 2.24
C GLN A 150 -6.68 -7.93 3.22
N PRO A 151 -6.52 -8.27 4.51
CA PRO A 151 -5.70 -7.49 5.43
C PRO A 151 -4.31 -7.31 4.85
N LEU A 152 -3.83 -6.07 4.90
CA LEU A 152 -2.47 -5.71 4.51
C LEU A 152 -1.52 -6.03 5.68
N TYR A 153 -1.17 -7.31 5.84
CA TYR A 153 -0.28 -7.77 6.90
C TYR A 153 0.76 -8.76 6.35
N PRO A 154 2.07 -8.56 6.63
CA PRO A 154 2.65 -7.58 7.55
C PRO A 154 2.63 -6.11 7.12
N GLY A 155 2.34 -5.80 5.85
CA GLY A 155 2.32 -4.42 5.38
C GLY A 155 2.68 -4.26 3.91
N ALA A 156 3.00 -3.03 3.53
CA ALA A 156 3.61 -2.71 2.24
C ALA A 156 4.93 -1.96 2.47
N GLU A 157 5.93 -2.21 1.64
CA GLU A 157 7.26 -1.60 1.76
C GLU A 157 7.80 -1.13 0.41
N VAL A 158 8.64 -0.10 0.47
CA VAL A 158 9.49 0.29 -0.66
C VAL A 158 10.73 -0.60 -0.67
N VAL A 159 11.03 -1.23 -1.81
CA VAL A 159 12.24 -2.03 -1.98
C VAL A 159 13.43 -1.10 -2.20
N ALA A 160 14.14 -0.81 -1.11
CA ALA A 160 15.35 0.00 -1.14
C ALA A 160 16.38 -0.60 -2.09
N ASP A 161 17.02 0.26 -2.88
CA ASP A 161 18.06 -0.14 -3.84
C ASP A 161 17.67 -1.26 -4.81
N SER A 162 16.42 -1.27 -5.28
CA SER A 162 15.97 -2.16 -6.36
C SER A 162 16.84 -2.06 -7.63
N GLU A 163 17.45 -3.19 -8.01
CA GLU A 163 18.18 -3.32 -9.28
C GLU A 163 17.23 -3.25 -10.49
N ARG A 164 16.03 -3.82 -10.34
CA ARG A 164 15.01 -3.84 -11.39
C ARG A 164 14.56 -2.42 -11.73
N ALA A 165 14.24 -1.62 -10.72
CA ALA A 165 13.82 -0.23 -10.89
C ALA A 165 14.96 0.62 -11.51
N ARG A 166 16.21 0.45 -11.05
CA ARG A 166 17.37 1.12 -11.65
C ARG A 166 17.56 0.76 -13.12
N SER A 167 17.45 -0.52 -13.46
CA SER A 167 17.60 -0.99 -14.84
C SER A 167 16.57 -0.34 -15.77
N TRP A 168 15.33 -0.17 -15.31
CA TRP A 168 14.30 0.54 -16.07
C TRP A 168 14.55 2.04 -16.14
N ALA A 169 15.01 2.65 -15.06
CA ALA A 169 15.35 4.07 -15.04
C ALA A 169 16.45 4.41 -16.06
N ASP A 170 17.48 3.58 -16.17
CA ASP A 170 18.58 3.77 -17.12
C ASP A 170 18.12 3.64 -18.58
N GLN A 171 17.14 2.76 -18.85
CA GLN A 171 16.63 2.50 -20.21
C GLN A 171 15.61 3.55 -20.67
N VAL A 172 14.74 4.00 -19.77
CA VAL A 172 13.62 4.90 -20.09
C VAL A 172 14.02 6.37 -19.90
N GLY A 173 14.97 6.66 -19.01
CA GLY A 173 15.45 8.02 -18.73
C GLY A 173 14.65 8.79 -17.68
N ILE A 174 13.82 8.11 -16.87
CA ILE A 174 13.10 8.67 -15.72
C ILE A 174 13.27 7.77 -14.49
N PRO A 175 13.11 8.27 -13.24
CA PRO A 175 13.17 7.44 -12.05
C PRO A 175 12.06 6.37 -12.02
N PHE A 176 12.37 5.23 -11.42
CA PHE A 176 11.41 4.17 -11.08
C PHE A 176 11.65 3.70 -9.65
N HIS A 177 10.59 3.17 -9.05
CA HIS A 177 10.53 2.62 -7.70
C HIS A 177 9.95 1.22 -7.75
N GLU A 178 10.35 0.38 -6.80
CA GLU A 178 9.76 -0.95 -6.59
C GLU A 178 9.12 -0.99 -5.20
N VAL A 179 7.88 -1.48 -5.12
CA VAL A 179 7.16 -1.68 -3.86
C VAL A 179 6.66 -3.11 -3.77
N ARG A 180 6.54 -3.60 -2.54
CA ARG A 180 6.05 -4.94 -2.23
C ARG A 180 4.93 -4.85 -1.21
N PHE A 181 3.77 -5.40 -1.57
CA PHE A 181 2.63 -5.59 -0.67
C PHE A 181 2.64 -7.04 -0.22
N GLU A 182 2.57 -7.27 1.09
CA GLU A 182 2.30 -8.59 1.66
C GLU A 182 0.92 -8.60 2.30
N MET A 183 0.07 -9.51 1.82
CA MET A 183 -1.27 -9.72 2.34
C MET A 183 -1.46 -11.20 2.69
N ASN A 184 -2.56 -11.49 3.37
CA ASN A 184 -2.83 -12.83 3.90
C ASN A 184 -3.01 -13.94 2.83
N ALA A 185 -3.32 -13.59 1.57
CA ALA A 185 -3.46 -14.57 0.50
C ALA A 185 -2.66 -14.25 -0.78
N HIS A 186 -2.23 -13.01 -0.96
CA HIS A 186 -1.41 -12.58 -2.09
C HIS A 186 -0.22 -11.72 -1.66
N ALA A 187 0.82 -11.72 -2.47
CA ALA A 187 1.87 -10.73 -2.47
C ALA A 187 1.87 -10.03 -3.84
N ILE A 188 2.06 -8.71 -3.84
CA ILE A 188 2.11 -7.91 -5.06
C ILE A 188 3.45 -7.17 -5.09
N THR A 189 4.16 -7.27 -6.21
CA THR A 189 5.35 -6.46 -6.48
C THR A 189 5.07 -5.56 -7.67
N LEU A 190 5.23 -4.24 -7.48
CA LEU A 190 5.01 -3.24 -8.53
C LEU A 190 6.30 -2.49 -8.85
N ILE A 191 6.55 -2.20 -10.13
CA ILE A 191 7.56 -1.23 -10.56
C ILE A 191 6.86 -0.11 -11.32
N PHE A 192 7.06 1.13 -10.87
CA PHE A 192 6.32 2.32 -11.31
C PHE A 192 7.18 3.58 -11.16
N ALA A 193 6.75 4.70 -11.76
CA ALA A 193 7.53 5.94 -11.72
C ALA A 193 6.98 6.98 -10.74
N ASP A 194 5.67 7.01 -10.49
CA ASP A 194 5.03 8.03 -9.65
C ASP A 194 3.78 7.44 -8.93
N LEU A 195 3.40 8.01 -7.79
CA LEU A 195 2.27 7.58 -6.97
C LEU A 195 1.32 8.75 -6.69
N ASP A 196 0.06 8.60 -7.11
CA ASP A 196 -1.03 9.45 -6.65
C ASP A 196 -1.89 8.71 -5.63
N VAL A 197 -2.19 9.36 -4.50
CA VAL A 197 -3.14 8.85 -3.50
C VAL A 197 -4.35 9.79 -3.43
N ALA A 198 -5.55 9.22 -3.55
CA ALA A 198 -6.80 9.96 -3.46
C ALA A 198 -7.91 9.13 -2.83
N GLU A 199 -8.83 9.78 -2.10
CA GLU A 199 -10.06 9.13 -1.68
C GLU A 199 -10.96 8.86 -2.88
N VAL A 200 -11.56 7.67 -2.95
CA VAL A 200 -12.58 7.32 -3.95
C VAL A 200 -13.96 7.29 -3.32
N ARG A 201 -14.93 7.82 -4.07
CA ARG A 201 -16.33 7.86 -3.63
C ARG A 201 -16.95 6.48 -3.71
N GLU A 202 -17.98 6.28 -2.89
CA GLU A 202 -18.85 5.12 -2.99
C GLU A 202 -19.42 4.99 -4.43
N GLY A 203 -19.45 3.76 -4.94
CA GLY A 203 -19.86 3.47 -6.32
C GLY A 203 -18.75 3.59 -7.36
N TYR A 204 -17.50 3.85 -6.97
CA TYR A 204 -16.35 3.75 -7.88
C TYR A 204 -16.28 2.36 -8.53
N VAL A 205 -16.11 2.34 -9.85
CA VAL A 205 -15.95 1.13 -10.66
C VAL A 205 -14.60 1.20 -11.38
N PRO A 206 -13.69 0.23 -11.22
CA PRO A 206 -12.35 0.26 -11.84
C PRO A 206 -12.39 0.30 -13.38
N PHE A 207 -13.38 -0.35 -13.98
CA PHE A 207 -13.63 -0.31 -15.41
C PHE A 207 -15.11 -0.58 -15.69
N THR A 208 -15.56 -0.17 -16.87
CA THR A 208 -16.87 -0.52 -17.43
C THR A 208 -16.66 -1.09 -18.81
N VAL A 209 -17.32 -2.22 -19.12
CA VAL A 209 -17.39 -2.72 -20.49
C VAL A 209 -18.49 -1.95 -21.20
N THR A 210 -18.12 -1.10 -22.14
CA THR A 210 -19.05 -0.46 -23.07
C THR A 210 -19.16 -1.30 -24.33
N GLU A 211 -20.33 -1.31 -24.98
CA GLU A 211 -20.39 -1.69 -26.39
C GLU A 211 -19.68 -0.56 -27.15
N ASP A 212 -18.47 -0.83 -27.65
CA ASP A 212 -17.73 0.17 -28.42
C ASP A 212 -18.47 0.47 -29.75
N ASP A 213 -18.55 1.76 -30.11
CA ASP A 213 -18.83 2.27 -31.47
C ASP A 213 -17.58 2.13 -32.38
#